data_AF-A0A3Q3KK70-F1
#
_entry.id   AF-A0A3Q3KK70-F1
#
_cell.length_a   1.000
_cell.length_b   1.000
_cell.length_c   1.000
_cell.angle_alpha   90.00
_cell.angle_beta   90.00
_cell.angle_gamma   90.00
#
_symmetry.space_group_name_H-M   'P 1'
#
loop_
_entity.id
_entity.type
_entity.pdbx_description
1 polymer ?
#
loop_
_entity_poly.entity_id
_entity_poly.type
_entity_poly.pdbx_seq_one_letter_code
_entity_poly.pdbx_strand_id
1 'polypeptide(L)'
;MGETEEERDNVGKLFENFVQASTCKETLQAFSMLCTNLDLDPADNSTFYSSLKAKVTSWKAKALWTKLDKRMSHKEYKKGQTCVGTKCLIIGGGPCGLRTAIELALMGAKVVVIEKRDSFSRNNVLHLWPYTIHDLRGLGAKKFCGKFCVGAIDHISIQQLQLILLKVALIVAVEFHINVEFVDLLEPSEDQKNEGLGWRAAIRPADHPVANFEFDVVVGADGRRNTLEGFKRKEFRGKLAIAITANFINRNTTAEAKVEEISGVAFIFNQKFFLDLKEETGLHRHRDAHQLPTSHTGFCREPLQPARCRDVRLHKHVCL
;
A
#
# COMPACT_ATOMS: atom_id res chain seq x y z
N MET A 1 31.66 -13.58 -24.58
CA MET A 1 30.68 -14.47 -23.92
C MET A 1 30.54 -14.23 -22.40
N GLY A 2 31.46 -13.50 -21.74
CA GLY A 2 31.31 -13.15 -20.31
C GLY A 2 30.48 -11.89 -20.01
N GLU A 3 30.48 -10.90 -20.91
CA GLU A 3 29.80 -9.60 -20.69
C GLU A 3 28.27 -9.74 -20.56
N THR A 4 27.64 -10.61 -21.37
CA THR A 4 26.19 -10.84 -21.33
C THR A 4 25.71 -11.61 -20.09
N GLU A 5 26.57 -12.40 -19.46
CA GLU A 5 26.24 -13.08 -18.19
C GLU A 5 26.39 -12.14 -17.00
N GLU A 6 27.45 -11.33 -16.95
CA GLU A 6 27.67 -10.33 -15.91
C GLU A 6 26.59 -9.24 -15.91
N GLU A 7 26.20 -8.75 -17.09
CA GLU A 7 25.09 -7.79 -17.24
C GLU A 7 23.76 -8.38 -16.74
N ARG A 8 23.49 -9.65 -17.10
CA ARG A 8 22.27 -10.34 -16.66
C ARG A 8 22.24 -10.57 -15.16
N ASP A 9 23.38 -10.89 -14.56
CA ASP A 9 23.53 -11.02 -13.11
C ASP A 9 23.41 -9.67 -12.41
N ASN A 10 23.89 -8.59 -13.01
CA ASN A 10 23.73 -7.23 -12.48
C ASN A 10 22.26 -6.79 -12.47
N VAL A 11 21.51 -7.00 -13.56
CA VAL A 11 20.06 -6.73 -13.62
C VAL A 11 19.29 -7.55 -12.58
N GLY A 12 19.68 -8.82 -12.41
CA GLY A 12 19.13 -9.68 -11.36
C GLY A 12 19.30 -9.09 -9.96
N LYS A 13 20.52 -8.61 -9.63
CA LYS A 13 20.82 -7.96 -8.35
C LYS A 13 20.04 -6.66 -8.14
N LEU A 14 19.95 -5.80 -9.15
CA LEU A 14 19.17 -4.55 -9.06
C LEU A 14 17.68 -4.83 -8.80
N PHE A 15 17.11 -5.81 -9.50
CA PHE A 15 15.72 -6.22 -9.26
C PHE A 15 15.52 -6.82 -7.86
N GLU A 16 16.48 -7.59 -7.36
CA GLU A 16 16.45 -8.12 -5.99
C GLU A 16 16.52 -7.02 -4.94
N ASN A 17 17.36 -6.00 -5.14
CA ASN A 17 17.44 -4.83 -4.25
C ASN A 17 16.09 -4.12 -4.18
N PHE A 18 15.42 -3.93 -5.33
CA PHE A 18 14.06 -3.38 -5.38
C PHE A 18 13.05 -4.26 -4.62
N VAL A 19 13.08 -5.58 -4.82
CA VAL A 19 12.18 -6.51 -4.12
C VAL A 19 12.43 -6.51 -2.61
N GLN A 20 13.68 -6.36 -2.16
CA GLN A 20 14.07 -6.40 -0.75
C GLN A 20 13.97 -5.05 -0.03
N ALA A 21 13.86 -3.93 -0.77
CA ALA A 21 13.75 -2.60 -0.21
C ALA A 21 12.66 -2.52 0.88
N SER A 22 13.01 -1.87 2.00
CA SER A 22 12.24 -1.96 3.25
C SER A 22 11.53 -0.66 3.61
N THR A 23 11.85 0.42 2.91
CA THR A 23 11.22 1.73 3.07
C THR A 23 10.68 2.25 1.74
N CYS A 24 9.79 3.25 1.81
CA CYS A 24 9.22 3.89 0.61
C CYS A 24 10.32 4.50 -0.26
N LYS A 25 11.23 5.30 0.33
CA LYS A 25 12.34 5.94 -0.39
C LYS A 25 13.30 4.93 -1.01
N GLU A 26 13.71 3.91 -0.25
CA GLU A 26 14.58 2.84 -0.78
C GLU A 26 13.93 2.13 -1.96
N THR A 27 12.62 1.88 -1.89
CA THR A 27 11.86 1.21 -2.97
C THR A 27 11.86 2.06 -4.24
N LEU A 28 11.57 3.36 -4.12
CA LEU A 28 11.56 4.30 -5.25
C LEU A 28 12.97 4.46 -5.85
N GLN A 29 13.99 4.60 -5.01
CA GLN A 29 15.38 4.72 -5.47
C GLN A 29 15.86 3.45 -6.18
N ALA A 30 15.61 2.28 -5.58
CA ALA A 30 16.00 0.99 -6.19
C ALA A 30 15.28 0.77 -7.53
N PHE A 31 14.01 1.16 -7.63
CA PHE A 31 13.27 1.08 -8.88
C PHE A 31 13.80 2.05 -9.95
N SER A 32 14.11 3.29 -9.57
CA SER A 32 14.71 4.28 -10.47
C SER A 32 16.06 3.81 -11.03
N MET A 33 16.93 3.25 -10.17
CA MET A 33 18.22 2.70 -10.60
C MET A 33 18.03 1.51 -11.55
N LEU A 34 17.06 0.63 -11.27
CA LEU A 34 16.71 -0.47 -12.17
C LEU A 34 16.25 0.04 -13.54
N CYS A 35 15.33 1.02 -13.58
CA CYS A 35 14.82 1.58 -14.83
C CYS A 35 15.93 2.28 -15.64
N THR A 36 16.78 3.06 -14.97
CA THR A 36 17.92 3.74 -15.62
C THR A 36 18.91 2.75 -16.22
N ASN A 37 19.27 1.69 -15.48
CA ASN A 37 20.20 0.67 -15.98
C ASN A 37 19.61 -0.14 -17.14
N LEU A 38 18.29 -0.31 -17.16
CA LEU A 38 17.59 -1.00 -18.23
C LEU A 38 17.21 -0.09 -19.40
N ASP A 39 17.50 1.22 -19.36
CA ASP A 39 17.03 2.20 -20.34
C ASP A 39 15.51 2.06 -20.58
N LEU A 40 14.75 2.23 -19.49
CA LEU A 40 13.28 2.20 -19.48
C LEU A 40 12.76 3.48 -18.84
N ASP A 41 11.80 4.12 -19.49
CA ASP A 41 11.06 5.25 -18.93
C ASP A 41 9.69 4.79 -18.42
N PRO A 42 9.40 4.87 -17.10
CA PRO A 42 8.08 4.61 -16.55
C PRO A 42 6.98 5.55 -17.08
N ALA A 43 7.32 6.67 -17.71
CA ALA A 43 6.35 7.54 -18.37
C ALA A 43 5.67 6.85 -19.57
N ASP A 44 6.35 5.92 -20.25
CA ASP A 44 5.86 5.11 -21.37
C ASP A 44 4.97 3.94 -20.90
N ASN A 45 3.91 4.28 -20.15
CA ASN A 45 3.09 3.32 -19.41
C ASN A 45 2.52 2.16 -20.27
N SER A 46 2.23 2.39 -21.56
CA SER A 46 1.63 1.38 -22.43
C SER A 46 2.53 0.18 -22.74
N THR A 47 3.84 0.37 -22.75
CA THR A 47 4.83 -0.68 -23.11
C THR A 47 5.80 -0.98 -21.97
N PHE A 48 5.81 -0.17 -20.91
CA PHE A 48 6.74 -0.31 -19.81
C PHE A 48 6.76 -1.72 -19.19
N TYR A 49 5.61 -2.29 -18.83
CA TYR A 49 5.56 -3.60 -18.18
C TYR A 49 6.12 -4.72 -19.07
N SER A 50 5.75 -4.74 -20.36
CA SER A 50 6.24 -5.76 -21.30
C SER A 50 7.75 -5.62 -21.53
N SER A 51 8.27 -4.39 -21.64
CA SER A 51 9.70 -4.10 -21.76
C SER A 51 10.48 -4.48 -20.50
N LEU A 52 9.98 -4.12 -19.31
CA LEU A 52 10.58 -4.49 -18.03
C LEU A 52 10.67 -6.02 -17.89
N LYS A 53 9.57 -6.72 -18.15
CA LYS A 53 9.52 -8.18 -18.11
C LYS A 53 10.48 -8.83 -19.11
N ALA A 54 10.60 -8.28 -20.32
CA ALA A 54 11.51 -8.80 -21.34
C ALA A 54 12.99 -8.65 -20.95
N LYS A 55 13.36 -7.55 -20.28
CA LYS A 55 14.73 -7.30 -19.83
C LYS A 55 15.06 -8.02 -18.51
N VAL A 56 14.12 -8.12 -17.56
CA VAL A 56 14.33 -8.77 -16.25
C VAL A 56 13.98 -10.27 -16.32
N THR A 57 14.94 -11.08 -16.78
CA THR A 57 14.73 -12.52 -17.07
C THR A 57 15.18 -13.49 -15.97
N SER A 58 15.57 -12.98 -14.80
CA SER A 58 16.05 -13.82 -13.68
C SER A 58 14.98 -14.81 -13.22
N TRP A 59 15.39 -16.02 -12.80
CA TRP A 59 14.46 -17.06 -12.34
C TRP A 59 13.58 -16.58 -11.17
N LYS A 60 14.14 -15.72 -10.32
CA LYS A 60 13.44 -15.08 -9.19
C LYS A 60 12.30 -14.18 -9.66
N ALA A 61 12.43 -13.51 -10.81
CA ALA A 61 11.43 -12.61 -11.36
C ALA A 61 10.34 -13.35 -12.15
N LYS A 62 10.68 -14.45 -12.84
CA LYS A 62 9.73 -15.24 -13.65
C LYS A 62 8.45 -15.62 -12.90
N ALA A 63 8.57 -16.06 -11.64
CA ALA A 63 7.39 -16.45 -10.83
C ALA A 63 6.45 -15.27 -10.52
N LEU A 64 6.98 -14.05 -10.43
CA LEU A 64 6.17 -12.84 -10.29
C LEU A 64 5.48 -12.49 -11.61
N TRP A 65 6.20 -12.56 -12.73
CA TRP A 65 5.64 -12.32 -14.07
C TRP A 65 4.46 -13.23 -14.36
N THR A 66 4.58 -14.54 -14.10
CA THR A 66 3.47 -15.48 -14.27
C THR A 66 2.21 -15.08 -13.50
N LYS A 67 2.35 -14.52 -12.30
CA LYS A 67 1.22 -14.06 -11.48
C LYS A 67 0.57 -12.80 -12.05
N LEU A 68 1.39 -11.80 -12.40
CA LEU A 68 0.91 -10.55 -12.96
C LEU A 68 0.30 -10.74 -14.35
N ASP A 69 0.92 -11.55 -15.21
CA ASP A 69 0.38 -11.93 -16.52
C ASP A 69 -0.99 -12.60 -16.38
N LYS A 70 -1.14 -13.52 -15.42
CA LYS A 70 -2.42 -14.18 -15.14
C LYS A 70 -3.48 -13.18 -14.69
N ARG A 71 -3.12 -12.17 -13.89
CA ARG A 71 -4.05 -11.10 -13.51
C ARG A 71 -4.43 -10.29 -14.75
N MET A 72 -3.45 -9.79 -15.50
CA MET A 72 -3.63 -8.97 -16.70
C MET A 72 -4.44 -9.65 -17.81
N SER A 73 -4.46 -10.99 -17.86
CA SER A 73 -5.23 -11.75 -18.85
C SER A 73 -6.72 -11.87 -18.54
N HIS A 74 -7.19 -11.37 -17.38
CA HIS A 74 -8.61 -11.31 -17.07
C HIS A 74 -9.37 -10.50 -18.14
N LYS A 75 -10.53 -11.02 -18.55
CA LYS A 75 -11.33 -10.48 -19.66
C LYS A 75 -11.79 -9.04 -19.41
N GLU A 76 -11.98 -8.68 -18.14
CA GLU A 76 -12.42 -7.37 -17.69
C GLU A 76 -11.43 -6.26 -18.07
N TYR A 77 -10.13 -6.57 -18.16
CA TYR A 77 -9.12 -5.60 -18.58
C TYR A 77 -9.05 -5.41 -20.11
N LYS A 78 -9.66 -6.32 -20.89
CA LYS A 78 -9.59 -6.34 -22.37
C LYS A 78 -8.16 -6.18 -22.90
N LYS A 79 -7.20 -6.90 -22.30
CA LYS A 79 -5.75 -6.79 -22.61
C LYS A 79 -5.20 -5.36 -22.42
N GLY A 80 -5.67 -4.67 -21.36
CA GLY A 80 -5.26 -3.30 -21.05
C GLY A 80 -5.80 -2.25 -22.02
N GLN A 81 -6.91 -2.55 -22.72
CA GLN A 81 -7.52 -1.64 -23.71
C GLN A 81 -8.78 -0.94 -23.17
N THR A 82 -9.12 -1.14 -21.91
CA THR A 82 -10.42 -0.68 -21.36
C THR A 82 -10.44 0.81 -21.08
N CYS A 83 -9.32 1.37 -20.60
CA CYS A 83 -9.19 2.77 -20.20
C CYS A 83 -8.02 3.47 -20.90
N VAL A 84 -7.65 3.02 -22.11
CA VAL A 84 -6.60 3.68 -22.90
C VAL A 84 -7.02 5.11 -23.22
N GLY A 85 -6.08 6.04 -23.03
CA GLY A 85 -6.33 7.48 -23.19
C GLY A 85 -6.90 8.16 -21.94
N THR A 86 -7.38 7.41 -20.94
CA THR A 86 -7.85 7.99 -19.67
C THR A 86 -6.67 8.29 -18.75
N LYS A 87 -6.63 9.51 -18.20
CA LYS A 87 -5.66 9.95 -17.20
C LYS A 87 -6.30 10.02 -15.82
N CYS A 88 -5.68 9.37 -14.84
CA CYS A 88 -6.21 9.21 -13.49
C CYS A 88 -5.25 9.77 -12.44
N LEU A 89 -5.74 10.67 -11.57
CA LEU A 89 -5.05 11.12 -10.37
C LEU A 89 -5.59 10.41 -9.14
N ILE A 90 -4.73 9.78 -8.35
CA ILE A 90 -5.06 9.16 -7.06
C ILE A 90 -4.43 9.97 -5.94
N ILE A 91 -5.24 10.42 -4.98
CA ILE A 91 -4.79 11.20 -3.84
C ILE A 91 -4.63 10.24 -2.65
N GLY A 92 -3.39 9.94 -2.27
CA GLY A 92 -3.04 9.10 -1.11
C GLY A 92 -2.44 7.74 -1.49
N GLY A 93 -1.21 7.51 -1.03
CA GLY A 93 -0.44 6.27 -1.18
C GLY A 93 -0.75 5.22 -0.10
N GLY A 94 -1.99 5.19 0.40
CA GLY A 94 -2.46 4.16 1.33
C GLY A 94 -2.75 2.82 0.62
N PRO A 95 -3.04 1.74 1.37
CA PRO A 95 -3.39 0.45 0.76
C PRO A 95 -4.53 0.55 -0.27
N CYS A 96 -5.60 1.27 0.04
CA CYS A 96 -6.73 1.45 -0.87
C CYS A 96 -6.34 2.23 -2.13
N GLY A 97 -5.63 3.35 -1.99
CA GLY A 97 -5.21 4.18 -3.13
C GLY A 97 -4.28 3.43 -4.08
N LEU A 98 -3.25 2.76 -3.55
CA LEU A 98 -2.33 1.93 -4.34
C LEU A 98 -3.05 0.75 -5.00
N ARG A 99 -4.00 0.11 -4.29
CA ARG A 99 -4.77 -1.01 -4.86
C ARG A 99 -5.65 -0.55 -6.02
N THR A 100 -6.30 0.62 -5.90
CA THR A 100 -7.07 1.23 -6.98
C THR A 100 -6.18 1.62 -8.16
N ALA A 101 -5.01 2.22 -7.88
CA ALA A 101 -4.04 2.61 -8.90
C ALA A 101 -3.60 1.41 -9.76
N ILE A 102 -3.35 0.27 -9.12
CA ILE A 102 -3.01 -0.98 -9.82
C ILE A 102 -4.14 -1.38 -10.78
N GLU A 103 -5.41 -1.45 -10.34
CA GLU A 103 -6.50 -1.85 -11.26
C GLU A 103 -6.65 -0.89 -12.44
N LEU A 104 -6.55 0.42 -12.21
CA LEU A 104 -6.63 1.42 -13.28
C LEU A 104 -5.50 1.25 -14.29
N ALA A 105 -4.28 1.01 -13.81
CA ALA A 105 -3.13 0.73 -14.68
C ALA A 105 -3.32 -0.57 -15.47
N LEU A 106 -3.84 -1.63 -14.84
CA LEU A 106 -4.16 -2.90 -15.52
C LEU A 106 -5.25 -2.73 -16.60
N MET A 107 -6.16 -1.77 -16.45
CA MET A 107 -7.15 -1.41 -17.46
C MET A 107 -6.58 -0.56 -18.61
N GLY A 108 -5.34 -0.08 -18.51
CA GLY A 108 -4.66 0.70 -19.55
C GLY A 108 -4.63 2.21 -19.33
N ALA A 109 -5.10 2.71 -18.18
CA ALA A 109 -5.08 4.14 -17.87
C ALA A 109 -3.66 4.64 -17.56
N LYS A 110 -3.41 5.94 -17.80
CA LYS A 110 -2.25 6.64 -17.22
C LYS A 110 -2.59 7.01 -15.79
N VAL A 111 -1.87 6.44 -14.83
CA VAL A 111 -2.17 6.61 -13.40
C VAL A 111 -1.04 7.33 -12.71
N VAL A 112 -1.39 8.41 -12.01
CA VAL A 112 -0.50 9.17 -11.15
C VAL A 112 -1.03 9.13 -9.72
N VAL A 113 -0.16 8.82 -8.76
CA VAL A 113 -0.48 8.82 -7.33
C VAL A 113 0.35 9.89 -6.65
N ILE A 114 -0.29 10.75 -5.87
CA ILE A 114 0.38 11.73 -5.01
C ILE A 114 0.19 11.35 -3.54
N GLU A 115 1.28 11.35 -2.77
CA GLU A 115 1.28 11.09 -1.34
C GLU A 115 2.02 12.21 -0.60
N LYS A 116 1.33 12.78 0.40
CA LYS A 116 1.85 13.87 1.22
C LYS A 116 3.12 13.48 2.00
N ARG A 117 3.21 12.23 2.44
CA ARG A 117 4.35 11.74 3.25
C ARG A 117 5.45 11.15 2.36
N ASP A 118 6.63 11.04 2.93
CA ASP A 118 7.78 10.38 2.30
C ASP A 118 8.07 8.97 2.83
N SER A 119 7.25 8.51 3.77
CA SER A 119 7.52 7.31 4.54
C SER A 119 6.23 6.61 4.94
N PHE A 120 6.26 5.29 4.82
CA PHE A 120 5.27 4.41 5.42
C PHE A 120 5.73 4.10 6.85
N SER A 121 4.99 4.55 7.85
CA SER A 121 5.42 4.49 9.27
C SER A 121 4.41 3.82 10.20
N ARG A 122 3.23 3.46 9.67
CA ARG A 122 2.16 2.84 10.47
C ARG A 122 2.44 1.36 10.62
N ASN A 123 2.76 0.98 11.84
CA ASN A 123 2.97 -0.42 12.18
C ASN A 123 1.66 -1.19 12.38
N ASN A 124 0.49 -0.51 12.35
CA ASN A 124 -0.80 -1.12 12.66
C ASN A 124 -1.05 -2.24 11.70
N VAL A 125 -1.60 -3.34 12.16
CA VAL A 125 -1.93 -4.53 11.42
C VAL A 125 -3.38 -4.39 10.98
N LEU A 126 -3.68 -5.06 9.90
CA LEU A 126 -5.00 -5.17 9.36
C LEU A 126 -5.29 -6.65 9.28
N HIS A 127 -6.42 -7.06 9.87
CA HIS A 127 -7.00 -8.34 9.54
C HIS A 127 -7.39 -8.34 8.05
N LEU A 128 -7.13 -9.47 7.38
CA LEU A 128 -7.38 -9.68 5.97
C LEU A 128 -8.41 -10.79 5.80
N TRP A 129 -9.50 -10.49 5.10
CA TRP A 129 -10.45 -11.52 4.73
C TRP A 129 -9.81 -12.50 3.71
N PRO A 130 -10.31 -13.75 3.62
CA PRO A 130 -9.75 -14.75 2.72
C PRO A 130 -9.61 -14.28 1.27
N TYR A 131 -10.58 -13.51 0.75
CA TYR A 131 -10.51 -12.99 -0.62
C TYR A 131 -9.39 -11.95 -0.79
N THR A 132 -9.10 -11.15 0.24
CA THR A 132 -8.02 -10.15 0.21
C THR A 132 -6.66 -10.85 0.24
N ILE A 133 -6.52 -11.92 1.04
CA ILE A 133 -5.33 -12.76 1.03
C ILE A 133 -5.12 -13.37 -0.36
N HIS A 134 -6.19 -13.89 -0.97
CA HIS A 134 -6.13 -14.45 -2.32
C HIS A 134 -5.74 -13.40 -3.37
N ASP A 135 -6.34 -12.21 -3.33
CA ASP A 135 -6.01 -11.09 -4.24
C ASP A 135 -4.54 -10.68 -4.14
N LEU A 136 -4.03 -10.45 -2.92
CA LEU A 136 -2.63 -10.10 -2.68
C LEU A 136 -1.66 -11.23 -3.09
N ARG A 137 -2.02 -12.50 -2.85
CA ARG A 137 -1.24 -13.66 -3.36
C ARG A 137 -1.23 -13.70 -4.90
N GLY A 138 -2.33 -13.28 -5.53
CA GLY A 138 -2.48 -13.11 -6.98
C GLY A 138 -1.57 -12.01 -7.54
N LEU A 139 -1.33 -10.95 -6.78
CA LEU A 139 -0.38 -9.87 -7.12
C LEU A 139 1.08 -10.17 -6.74
N GLY A 140 1.36 -11.36 -6.20
CA GLY A 140 2.71 -11.77 -5.86
C GLY A 140 3.21 -11.30 -4.49
N ALA A 141 2.33 -10.96 -3.54
CA ALA A 141 2.69 -10.49 -2.21
C ALA A 141 3.79 -11.30 -1.50
N LYS A 142 3.77 -12.64 -1.62
CA LYS A 142 4.78 -13.53 -1.02
C LYS A 142 6.20 -13.30 -1.57
N LYS A 143 6.33 -12.73 -2.77
CA LYS A 143 7.63 -12.38 -3.37
C LYS A 143 8.26 -11.15 -2.69
N PHE A 144 7.42 -10.18 -2.33
CA PHE A 144 7.85 -8.94 -1.68
C PHE A 144 7.91 -9.06 -0.16
N CYS A 145 7.12 -9.97 0.42
CA CYS A 145 7.09 -10.27 1.84
C CYS A 145 7.00 -11.79 2.05
N GLY A 146 8.14 -12.44 2.31
CA GLY A 146 8.20 -13.92 2.41
C GLY A 146 7.34 -14.52 3.52
N LYS A 147 7.05 -13.74 4.58
CA LYS A 147 6.19 -14.12 5.71
C LYS A 147 4.70 -13.86 5.47
N PHE A 148 4.31 -13.36 4.29
CA PHE A 148 2.93 -12.99 4.00
C PHE A 148 1.97 -14.19 4.13
N CYS A 149 1.09 -14.13 5.13
CA CYS A 149 0.03 -15.11 5.41
C CYS A 149 0.55 -16.57 5.33
N VAL A 150 1.63 -16.87 6.06
CA VAL A 150 2.17 -18.23 6.22
C VAL A 150 1.38 -18.96 7.31
N GLY A 151 1.00 -20.21 7.08
CA GLY A 151 0.18 -20.97 8.02
C GLY A 151 -1.22 -20.37 8.16
N ALA A 152 -1.66 -20.16 9.40
CA ALA A 152 -2.95 -19.58 9.74
C ALA A 152 -2.96 -18.05 9.83
N ILE A 153 -1.83 -17.38 9.57
CA ILE A 153 -1.73 -15.91 9.62
C ILE A 153 -2.65 -15.29 8.56
N ASP A 154 -3.53 -14.40 9.01
CA ASP A 154 -4.56 -13.75 8.20
C ASP A 154 -4.49 -12.22 8.27
N HIS A 155 -3.33 -11.66 8.61
CA HIS A 155 -3.19 -10.23 8.86
C HIS A 155 -1.82 -9.70 8.43
N ILE A 156 -1.70 -8.37 8.28
CA ILE A 156 -0.49 -7.70 7.81
C ILE A 156 -0.37 -6.27 8.35
N SER A 157 0.84 -5.78 8.66
CA SER A 157 1.03 -4.35 8.95
C SER A 157 0.71 -3.44 7.76
N ILE A 158 0.17 -2.27 8.03
CA ILE A 158 -0.16 -1.23 7.06
C ILE A 158 1.08 -0.87 6.26
N GLN A 159 2.22 -0.64 6.93
CA GLN A 159 3.48 -0.36 6.25
C GLN A 159 3.86 -1.48 5.27
N GLN A 160 3.81 -2.74 5.68
CA GLN A 160 4.16 -3.86 4.80
C GLN A 160 3.19 -3.99 3.63
N LEU A 161 1.89 -3.80 3.86
CA LEU A 161 0.89 -3.78 2.80
C LEU A 161 1.14 -2.64 1.80
N GLN A 162 1.46 -1.44 2.28
CA GLN A 162 1.82 -0.31 1.43
C GLN A 162 3.07 -0.60 0.59
N LEU A 163 4.12 -1.22 1.17
CA LEU A 163 5.34 -1.59 0.42
C LEU A 163 5.06 -2.63 -0.66
N ILE A 164 4.26 -3.66 -0.35
CA ILE A 164 3.87 -4.68 -1.33
C ILE A 164 3.15 -4.02 -2.51
N LEU A 165 2.14 -3.21 -2.22
CA LEU A 165 1.32 -2.58 -3.25
C LEU A 165 2.10 -1.51 -4.03
N LEU A 166 3.00 -0.74 -3.39
CA LEU A 166 3.87 0.21 -4.06
C LEU A 166 4.76 -0.51 -5.10
N LYS A 167 5.37 -1.64 -4.72
CA LYS A 167 6.23 -2.41 -5.64
C LYS A 167 5.43 -2.91 -6.85
N VAL A 168 4.21 -3.40 -6.63
CA VAL A 168 3.33 -3.82 -7.74
C VAL A 168 2.93 -2.63 -8.60
N ALA A 169 2.55 -1.49 -7.99
CA ALA A 169 2.17 -0.28 -8.70
C ALA A 169 3.28 0.23 -9.63
N LEU A 170 4.52 0.30 -9.14
CA LEU A 170 5.69 0.70 -9.93
C LEU A 170 5.93 -0.26 -11.11
N ILE A 171 5.85 -1.57 -10.89
CA ILE A 171 6.01 -2.58 -11.95
C ILE A 171 4.98 -2.39 -13.08
N VAL A 172 3.76 -1.98 -12.73
CA VAL A 172 2.68 -1.75 -13.72
C VAL A 172 2.60 -0.28 -14.18
N ALA A 173 3.71 0.46 -14.07
CA ALA A 173 3.87 1.83 -14.54
C ALA A 173 2.93 2.87 -13.92
N VAL A 174 2.54 2.66 -12.66
CA VAL A 174 1.93 3.74 -11.87
C VAL A 174 3.01 4.73 -11.48
N GLU A 175 2.80 6.00 -11.82
CA GLU A 175 3.68 7.09 -11.44
C GLU A 175 3.38 7.49 -9.98
N PHE A 176 4.39 7.52 -9.12
CA PHE A 176 4.19 7.70 -7.67
C PHE A 176 5.07 8.83 -7.11
N HIS A 177 4.43 9.89 -6.62
CA HIS A 177 5.10 11.07 -6.07
C HIS A 177 4.89 11.17 -4.57
N ILE A 178 5.99 11.28 -3.83
CA ILE A 178 5.98 11.52 -2.37
C ILE A 178 6.26 12.99 -2.06
N ASN A 179 5.95 13.43 -0.84
CA ASN A 179 6.04 14.85 -0.43
C ASN A 179 5.17 15.79 -1.27
N VAL A 180 4.09 15.26 -1.87
CA VAL A 180 3.14 16.05 -2.64
C VAL A 180 1.80 16.01 -1.93
N GLU A 181 1.42 17.15 -1.35
CA GLU A 181 0.12 17.33 -0.73
C GLU A 181 -0.88 17.85 -1.76
N PHE A 182 -2.01 17.17 -1.90
CA PHE A 182 -3.18 17.71 -2.60
C PHE A 182 -3.77 18.87 -1.78
N VAL A 183 -4.07 19.98 -2.46
CA VAL A 183 -4.70 21.17 -1.86
C VAL A 183 -6.13 21.30 -2.35
N ASP A 184 -6.33 21.35 -3.68
CA ASP A 184 -7.64 21.57 -4.28
C ASP A 184 -7.70 21.10 -5.75
N LEU A 185 -8.91 21.04 -6.32
CA LEU A 185 -9.11 20.87 -7.75
C LEU A 185 -9.02 22.22 -8.47
N LEU A 186 -8.38 22.22 -9.63
CA LEU A 186 -8.34 23.36 -10.53
C LEU A 186 -9.23 23.06 -11.73
N GLU A 187 -10.31 23.82 -11.85
CA GLU A 187 -11.25 23.69 -12.95
C GLU A 187 -10.64 24.21 -14.27
N PRO A 188 -11.01 23.61 -15.42
CA PRO A 188 -10.71 24.17 -16.74
C PRO A 188 -11.25 25.60 -16.88
N SER A 189 -10.52 26.48 -17.55
CA SER A 189 -10.98 27.86 -17.83
C SER A 189 -12.18 27.89 -18.79
N GLU A 190 -13.16 28.76 -18.54
CA GLU A 190 -14.36 28.90 -19.38
C GLU A 190 -14.08 29.46 -20.79
N ASP A 191 -13.00 30.24 -20.97
CA ASP A 191 -12.62 30.85 -22.24
C ASP A 191 -11.94 29.86 -23.21
N GLN A 192 -12.72 28.93 -23.78
CA GLN A 192 -12.29 27.87 -24.72
C GLN A 192 -11.89 28.37 -26.13
N LYS A 193 -11.42 29.61 -26.29
CA LYS A 193 -11.03 30.16 -27.61
C LYS A 193 -9.65 29.69 -28.08
N ASN A 194 -8.80 29.22 -27.18
CA ASN A 194 -7.55 28.50 -27.44
C ASN A 194 -7.58 27.23 -26.58
N GLU A 195 -7.03 26.11 -27.07
CA GLU A 195 -6.93 24.81 -26.38
C GLU A 195 -6.73 24.97 -24.86
N GLY A 196 -7.83 24.91 -24.12
CA GLY A 196 -7.86 25.22 -22.69
C GLY A 196 -7.30 24.05 -21.88
N LEU A 197 -6.60 24.36 -20.79
CA LEU A 197 -6.11 23.34 -19.86
C LEU A 197 -7.29 22.57 -19.26
N GLY A 198 -7.18 21.24 -19.21
CA GLY A 198 -8.12 20.36 -18.53
C GLY A 198 -8.04 20.45 -17.00
N TRP A 199 -8.75 19.54 -16.32
CA TRP A 199 -8.76 19.46 -14.87
C TRP A 199 -7.35 19.17 -14.33
N ARG A 200 -6.94 19.94 -13.32
CA ARG A 200 -5.65 19.78 -12.64
C ARG A 200 -5.83 19.78 -11.13
N ALA A 201 -4.75 19.52 -10.41
CA ALA A 201 -4.72 19.59 -8.96
C ALA A 201 -3.81 20.74 -8.51
N ALA A 202 -4.32 21.60 -7.64
CA ALA A 202 -3.50 22.45 -6.81
C ALA A 202 -2.77 21.56 -5.81
N ILE A 203 -1.46 21.68 -5.76
CA ILE A 203 -0.59 20.84 -4.92
C ILE A 203 0.42 21.67 -4.15
N ARG A 204 1.01 21.04 -3.13
CA ARG A 204 2.16 21.59 -2.40
C ARG A 204 3.31 20.56 -2.40
N PRO A 205 4.52 20.95 -2.84
CA PRO A 205 4.89 22.29 -3.33
C PRO A 205 4.36 22.54 -4.76
N ALA A 206 4.04 23.80 -5.07
CA ALA A 206 3.30 24.17 -6.29
C ALA A 206 4.14 24.11 -7.58
N ASP A 207 5.47 24.11 -7.45
CA ASP A 207 6.45 23.98 -8.53
C ASP A 207 6.76 22.51 -8.88
N HIS A 208 6.16 21.56 -8.17
CA HIS A 208 6.35 20.14 -8.47
C HIS A 208 5.78 19.80 -9.86
N PRO A 209 6.48 19.02 -10.72
CA PRO A 209 6.07 18.77 -12.10
C PRO A 209 4.63 18.24 -12.28
N VAL A 210 4.16 17.45 -11.32
CA VAL A 210 2.78 16.91 -11.30
C VAL A 210 1.68 17.99 -11.20
N ALA A 211 2.00 19.25 -10.87
CA ALA A 211 1.04 20.36 -10.90
C ALA A 211 0.47 20.60 -12.32
N ASN A 212 1.22 20.21 -13.35
CA ASN A 212 0.82 20.33 -14.75
C ASN A 212 0.14 19.06 -15.28
N PHE A 213 -0.07 18.04 -14.45
CA PHE A 213 -0.74 16.83 -14.88
C PHE A 213 -2.26 17.05 -14.99
N GLU A 214 -2.75 16.99 -16.22
CA GLU A 214 -4.19 16.99 -16.52
C GLU A 214 -4.77 15.59 -16.39
N PHE A 215 -5.97 15.48 -15.79
CA PHE A 215 -6.63 14.19 -15.56
C PHE A 215 -8.13 14.24 -15.84
N ASP A 216 -8.68 13.09 -16.24
CA ASP A 216 -10.12 12.89 -16.47
C ASP A 216 -10.81 12.27 -15.25
N VAL A 217 -10.04 11.57 -14.42
CA VAL A 217 -10.53 10.85 -13.25
C VAL A 217 -9.69 11.23 -12.03
N VAL A 218 -10.37 11.56 -10.92
CA VAL A 218 -9.73 11.76 -9.62
C VAL A 218 -10.30 10.79 -8.58
N VAL A 219 -9.43 10.20 -7.76
CA VAL A 219 -9.82 9.29 -6.67
C VAL A 219 -9.23 9.77 -5.35
N GLY A 220 -10.10 10.21 -4.43
CA GLY A 220 -9.71 10.53 -3.05
C GLY A 220 -9.53 9.27 -2.20
N ALA A 221 -8.28 8.93 -1.85
CA ALA A 221 -7.91 7.76 -1.06
C ALA A 221 -6.95 8.10 0.11
N ASP A 222 -6.97 9.34 0.60
CA ASP A 222 -6.08 9.91 1.61
C ASP A 222 -6.64 9.84 3.05
N GLY A 223 -7.76 9.14 3.22
CA GLY A 223 -8.36 8.79 4.50
C GLY A 223 -9.24 9.89 5.09
N ARG A 224 -9.54 9.82 6.40
CA ARG A 224 -10.57 10.67 7.04
C ARG A 224 -10.27 12.18 6.97
N ARG A 225 -9.03 12.62 6.80
CA ARG A 225 -8.72 14.05 7.00
C ARG A 225 -9.15 14.94 5.84
N ASN A 226 -9.26 14.39 4.64
CA ASN A 226 -9.62 15.14 3.45
C ASN A 226 -10.77 14.43 2.74
N THR A 227 -11.62 15.22 2.11
CA THR A 227 -12.63 14.74 1.20
C THR A 227 -12.68 15.75 0.08
N LEU A 228 -12.65 15.27 -1.15
CA LEU A 228 -12.89 16.10 -2.32
C LEU A 228 -14.20 16.87 -2.11
N GLU A 229 -14.23 18.11 -2.55
CA GLU A 229 -15.43 18.93 -2.43
C GLU A 229 -16.64 18.27 -3.13
N GLY A 230 -17.85 18.58 -2.66
CA GLY A 230 -19.09 17.99 -3.17
C GLY A 230 -19.53 16.67 -2.49
N PHE A 231 -18.65 15.97 -1.77
CA PHE A 231 -19.02 14.74 -1.06
C PHE A 231 -19.48 14.99 0.39
N LYS A 232 -20.79 14.90 0.62
CA LYS A 232 -21.37 15.01 1.98
C LYS A 232 -21.05 13.78 2.82
N ARG A 233 -20.48 13.98 4.01
CA ARG A 233 -20.23 12.90 4.97
C ARG A 233 -21.45 12.67 5.86
N LYS A 234 -21.77 11.41 6.12
CA LYS A 234 -22.74 11.02 7.15
C LYS A 234 -21.98 10.69 8.42
N GLU A 235 -22.23 11.46 9.47
CA GLU A 235 -21.67 11.20 10.79
C GLU A 235 -22.65 10.33 11.59
N PHE A 236 -22.14 9.21 12.12
CA PHE A 236 -22.90 8.35 13.03
C PHE A 236 -22.29 8.44 14.42
N ARG A 237 -23.00 9.09 15.33
CA ARG A 237 -22.56 9.25 16.72
C ARG A 237 -23.14 8.14 17.58
N GLY A 238 -22.26 7.23 18.00
CA GLY A 238 -22.60 6.16 18.94
C GLY A 238 -22.33 6.53 20.40
N LYS A 239 -22.30 5.52 21.28
CA LYS A 239 -21.74 5.68 22.62
C LYS A 239 -20.24 6.01 22.52
N LEU A 240 -19.72 6.77 23.49
CA LEU A 240 -18.30 7.08 23.58
C LEU A 240 -17.50 5.76 23.55
N ALA A 241 -16.57 5.67 22.59
CA ALA A 241 -15.71 4.52 22.41
C ALA A 241 -14.27 5.00 22.18
N ILE A 242 -13.35 4.55 23.03
CA ILE A 242 -11.93 4.87 22.93
C ILE A 242 -11.19 3.57 22.61
N ALA A 243 -10.39 3.58 21.55
CA ALA A 243 -9.54 2.46 21.16
C ALA A 243 -8.07 2.79 21.45
N ILE A 244 -7.34 1.79 21.95
CA ILE A 244 -5.90 1.89 22.25
C ILE A 244 -5.17 0.79 21.49
N THR A 245 -4.11 1.20 20.79
CA THR A 245 -3.29 0.33 19.93
C THR A 245 -1.86 0.32 20.47
N ALA A 246 -1.27 -0.84 20.72
CA ALA A 246 0.09 -0.94 21.26
C ALA A 246 0.97 -1.93 20.50
N ASN A 247 2.24 -1.56 20.28
CA ASN A 247 3.25 -2.38 19.61
C ASN A 247 4.33 -2.76 20.61
N PHE A 248 4.76 -4.02 20.66
CA PHE A 248 5.92 -4.46 21.42
C PHE A 248 6.88 -5.24 20.55
N ILE A 249 8.19 -5.05 20.68
CA ILE A 249 9.17 -5.75 19.83
C ILE A 249 9.00 -7.27 19.98
N ASN A 250 8.96 -7.99 18.85
CA ASN A 250 8.96 -9.45 18.80
C ASN A 250 10.32 -9.90 18.30
N ARG A 251 10.99 -10.70 19.12
CA ARG A 251 12.34 -11.18 18.83
C ARG A 251 12.33 -12.50 18.08
N ASN A 252 11.16 -13.02 17.74
CA ASN A 252 10.91 -14.30 17.06
C ASN A 252 11.53 -15.47 17.85
N THR A 253 11.51 -15.40 19.18
CA THR A 253 11.94 -16.50 20.04
C THR A 253 10.91 -17.63 20.02
N THR A 254 11.34 -18.85 20.35
CA THR A 254 10.44 -20.00 20.46
C THR A 254 9.34 -19.80 21.50
N ALA A 255 9.62 -19.04 22.57
CA ALA A 255 8.62 -18.70 23.59
C ALA A 255 7.54 -17.77 23.02
N GLU A 256 7.95 -16.72 22.30
CA GLU A 256 7.03 -15.78 21.65
C GLU A 256 6.17 -16.46 20.57
N ALA A 257 6.73 -17.41 19.83
CA ALA A 257 6.01 -18.14 18.78
C ALA A 257 4.96 -19.14 19.31
N LYS A 258 5.03 -19.51 20.60
CA LYS A 258 4.06 -20.41 21.24
C LYS A 258 2.84 -19.69 21.83
N VAL A 259 2.91 -18.36 21.96
CA VAL A 259 1.77 -17.57 22.43
C VAL A 259 0.69 -17.62 21.35
N GLU A 260 -0.56 -17.89 21.74
CA GLU A 260 -1.67 -17.94 20.80
C GLU A 260 -2.18 -16.54 20.47
N GLU A 261 -2.65 -16.37 19.23
CA GLU A 261 -3.37 -15.15 18.83
C GLU A 261 -4.77 -15.13 19.44
N ILE A 262 -5.22 -13.94 19.81
CA ILE A 262 -6.56 -13.69 20.33
C ILE A 262 -7.35 -12.98 19.23
N SER A 263 -8.12 -13.75 18.46
CA SER A 263 -9.00 -13.23 17.42
C SER A 263 -10.26 -12.61 18.03
N GLY A 264 -10.28 -11.27 18.11
CA GLY A 264 -11.47 -10.50 18.51
C GLY A 264 -12.26 -11.03 19.71
N VAL A 265 -11.71 -10.97 20.93
CA VAL A 265 -12.45 -11.33 22.13
C VAL A 265 -13.36 -10.17 22.55
N ALA A 266 -14.67 -10.39 22.49
CA ALA A 266 -15.66 -9.42 22.96
C ALA A 266 -16.13 -9.75 24.38
N PHE A 267 -16.35 -8.72 25.20
CA PHE A 267 -16.87 -8.86 26.56
C PHE A 267 -18.11 -9.75 26.63
N ILE A 268 -18.99 -9.62 25.63
CA ILE A 268 -20.23 -10.41 25.54
C ILE A 268 -19.95 -11.92 25.58
N PHE A 269 -18.84 -12.38 25.01
CA PHE A 269 -18.50 -13.81 24.91
C PHE A 269 -17.52 -14.28 25.99
N ASN A 270 -16.67 -13.39 26.53
CA ASN A 270 -15.65 -13.75 27.53
C ASN A 270 -15.73 -12.88 28.79
N GLN A 271 -16.92 -12.75 29.38
CA GLN A 271 -17.16 -11.90 30.55
C GLN A 271 -16.20 -12.22 31.70
N LYS A 272 -15.96 -13.50 31.99
CA LYS A 272 -15.05 -13.94 33.06
C LYS A 272 -13.65 -13.33 32.90
N PHE A 273 -13.04 -13.46 31.70
CA PHE A 273 -11.73 -12.88 31.42
C PHE A 273 -11.66 -11.37 31.70
N PHE A 274 -12.67 -10.61 31.29
CA PHE A 274 -12.69 -9.15 31.52
C PHE A 274 -12.98 -8.77 32.97
N LEU A 275 -13.75 -9.58 33.69
CA LEU A 275 -13.97 -9.38 35.13
C LEU A 275 -12.68 -9.65 35.90
N ASP A 276 -12.01 -10.76 35.62
CA ASP A 276 -10.73 -11.13 36.21
C ASP A 276 -9.66 -10.04 35.93
N LEU A 277 -9.56 -9.59 34.67
CA LEU A 277 -8.65 -8.50 34.30
C LEU A 277 -8.93 -7.21 35.08
N LYS A 278 -10.21 -6.88 35.29
CA LYS A 278 -10.62 -5.70 36.05
C LYS A 278 -10.25 -5.85 37.52
N GLU A 279 -10.46 -7.03 38.11
CA GLU A 279 -10.13 -7.31 39.51
C GLU A 279 -8.62 -7.23 39.75
N GLU A 280 -7.81 -7.83 38.87
CA GLU A 280 -6.36 -7.88 39.03
C GLU A 280 -5.65 -6.54 38.74
N THR A 281 -6.14 -5.78 37.75
CA THR A 281 -5.42 -4.59 37.24
C THR A 281 -6.15 -3.27 37.43
N GLY A 282 -7.41 -3.30 37.88
CA GLY A 282 -8.30 -2.14 37.91
C GLY A 282 -8.79 -1.68 36.53
N LEU A 283 -8.37 -2.33 35.44
CA LEU A 283 -8.70 -1.92 34.07
C LEU A 283 -10.08 -2.43 33.67
N HIS A 284 -11.03 -1.51 33.47
CA HIS A 284 -12.35 -1.85 32.94
C HIS A 284 -12.36 -1.78 31.40
N ARG A 285 -12.60 -2.91 30.72
CA ARG A 285 -12.55 -3.03 29.25
C ARG A 285 -13.76 -3.78 28.68
N HIS A 286 -14.12 -3.45 27.45
CA HIS A 286 -15.25 -4.05 26.74
C HIS A 286 -14.87 -5.01 25.58
N ARG A 287 -13.62 -5.02 25.10
CA ARG A 287 -13.10 -5.87 23.99
C ARG A 287 -11.56 -5.89 23.98
N ASP A 288 -10.95 -7.04 23.68
CA ASP A 288 -9.50 -7.27 23.56
C ASP A 288 -9.17 -8.18 22.35
N ALA A 289 -8.02 -7.97 21.70
CA ALA A 289 -7.54 -8.78 20.57
C ALA A 289 -5.99 -8.74 20.49
N HIS A 290 -5.38 -9.87 20.13
CA HIS A 290 -3.92 -10.03 20.00
C HIS A 290 -3.60 -10.78 18.70
N GLN A 291 -2.62 -10.31 17.93
CA GLN A 291 -2.17 -10.94 16.66
C GLN A 291 -0.63 -10.97 16.60
N LEU A 292 -0.05 -12.01 15.99
CA LEU A 292 1.39 -12.27 15.95
C LEU A 292 1.93 -12.24 14.50
N PRO A 293 2.61 -11.15 14.09
CA PRO A 293 3.79 -11.34 13.23
C PRO A 293 4.89 -10.29 13.40
N THR A 294 6.15 -10.75 13.37
CA THR A 294 7.42 -9.96 13.35
C THR A 294 7.58 -8.88 14.41
N SER A 295 6.61 -8.86 15.33
CA SER A 295 6.13 -7.75 16.11
C SER A 295 4.95 -8.17 17.02
N HIS A 296 4.95 -8.06 18.36
CA HIS A 296 3.75 -8.30 19.17
C HIS A 296 2.80 -7.11 19.17
N THR A 297 1.58 -7.33 18.66
CA THR A 297 0.51 -6.41 18.97
C THR A 297 -0.35 -6.83 20.12
N GLY A 298 -0.54 -5.92 21.08
CA GLY A 298 -1.74 -5.89 21.91
C GLY A 298 -2.70 -4.83 21.39
N PHE A 299 -3.96 -5.21 21.24
CA PHE A 299 -4.98 -4.25 20.86
C PHE A 299 -6.22 -4.42 21.71
N CYS A 300 -6.60 -3.35 22.38
CA CYS A 300 -8.02 -3.15 22.67
C CYS A 300 -8.64 -2.68 21.33
N ARG A 301 -8.95 -3.68 20.45
CA ARG A 301 -9.56 -3.61 19.09
C ARG A 301 -8.69 -3.49 17.80
N GLU A 302 -7.75 -4.43 17.61
CA GLU A 302 -6.85 -4.87 16.49
C GLU A 302 -5.98 -3.96 15.57
N PRO A 303 -4.75 -4.40 15.13
CA PRO A 303 -3.46 -4.84 15.73
C PRO A 303 -2.26 -3.97 15.16
N LEU A 304 -0.96 -4.33 15.29
CA LEU A 304 0.31 -3.70 14.85
C LEU A 304 1.56 -4.63 14.97
N GLN A 305 2.27 -4.89 13.85
CA GLN A 305 3.73 -4.81 13.59
C GLN A 305 4.20 -5.60 12.34
N PRO A 306 5.44 -5.39 11.78
CA PRO A 306 6.65 -4.76 12.33
C PRO A 306 7.17 -3.52 11.57
N ALA A 307 7.96 -2.71 12.27
CA ALA A 307 9.09 -1.95 11.73
C ALA A 307 10.23 -1.98 12.75
N ARG A 308 11.47 -1.90 12.27
CA ARG A 308 12.64 -1.63 13.12
C ARG A 308 12.51 -0.20 13.64
N CYS A 309 12.12 0.00 14.89
CA CYS A 309 12.12 1.31 15.53
C CYS A 309 12.47 1.17 17.01
N ARG A 310 13.37 2.03 17.48
CA ARG A 310 14.00 1.98 18.81
C ARG A 310 13.12 2.51 19.96
N ASP A 311 11.85 2.85 19.74
CA ASP A 311 11.02 3.53 20.75
C ASP A 311 9.59 2.97 20.84
N VAL A 312 9.05 2.91 22.07
CA VAL A 312 7.63 2.64 22.36
C VAL A 312 6.80 3.85 21.92
N ARG A 313 5.81 3.66 21.03
CA ARG A 313 4.84 4.72 20.65
C ARG A 313 3.42 4.31 21.02
N LEU A 314 2.80 5.09 21.90
CA LEU A 314 1.39 5.00 22.26
C LEU A 314 0.58 5.98 21.38
N HIS A 315 -0.49 5.49 20.75
CA HIS A 315 -1.43 6.35 20.03
C HIS A 315 -2.84 6.20 20.61
N LYS A 316 -3.40 7.31 21.09
CA LYS A 316 -4.80 7.42 21.53
C LYS A 316 -5.67 7.74 20.31
N HIS A 317 -6.72 6.97 20.06
CA HIS A 317 -7.76 7.33 19.09
C HIS A 317 -9.07 7.53 19.84
N VAL A 318 -9.55 8.78 19.83
CA VAL A 318 -10.86 9.14 20.35
C VAL A 318 -11.82 9.12 19.15
N CYS A 319 -12.75 8.16 19.13
CA CYS A 319 -13.92 8.27 18.27
C CYS A 319 -14.93 9.16 19.01
N LEU A 320 -14.92 10.46 18.69
CA LEU A 320 -16.05 11.36 18.97
C LEU A 320 -17.17 11.09 17.96
#